data_AF-I0HDX7-F1
#
_entry.id   AF-I0HDX7-F1
#
_cell.length_a   1.000
_cell.length_b   1.000
_cell.length_c   1.000
_cell.angle_alpha   90.00
_cell.angle_beta   90.00
_cell.angle_gamma   90.00
#
_symmetry.space_group_name_H-M   'P 1'
#
loop_
_entity.id
_entity.type
_entity.pdbx_description
1 polymer ?
#
loop_
_entity_poly.entity_id
_entity_poly.type
_entity_poly.pdbx_seq_one_letter_code
_entity_poly.pdbx_strand_id
1 'polypeptide(L)'
;MPRTWTHIGRLWTNGEPFLAIDGAHRGAWDTDEDGADDFERILDMGEETSLTVGDGRAVLVGGDGVVRDDSWIEVFVSGDEGILAVVQAGGPDYRAALAAALRYPDGDDREGDILPVDSGELAIFSAASDGAGEYATPLLPPRPGPVPAKHGWPLSDIHPGLLIPTGAVRAYRTRIRLFTRIGDDVCFARWLLVPRD
;
A
#
# COMPACT_ATOMS: atom_id res chain seq x y z
N MET A 1 -14.86 20.25 -1.12
CA MET A 1 -14.41 20.03 -2.51
C MET A 1 -14.02 18.58 -2.63
N PRO A 2 -14.28 17.89 -3.75
CA PRO A 2 -13.75 16.54 -3.95
C PRO A 2 -12.22 16.56 -3.97
N ARG A 3 -11.58 15.61 -3.28
CA ARG A 3 -10.12 15.46 -3.26
C ARG A 3 -9.59 15.25 -4.68
N THR A 4 -8.51 15.94 -5.03
CA THR A 4 -7.75 15.68 -6.25
C THR A 4 -6.68 14.63 -5.97
N TRP A 5 -6.61 13.61 -6.82
CA TRP A 5 -5.69 12.48 -6.66
C TRP A 5 -4.69 12.46 -7.82
N THR A 6 -3.42 12.35 -7.48
CA THR A 6 -2.32 12.14 -8.43
C THR A 6 -1.84 10.71 -8.29
N HIS A 7 -1.86 9.95 -9.38
CA HIS A 7 -1.25 8.62 -9.42
C HIS A 7 0.27 8.76 -9.37
N ILE A 8 0.93 8.01 -8.50
CA ILE A 8 2.38 8.13 -8.24
C ILE A 8 3.16 6.83 -8.41
N GLY A 9 2.48 5.70 -8.57
CA GLY A 9 3.14 4.42 -8.72
C GLY A 9 2.17 3.26 -8.67
N ARG A 10 2.70 2.07 -8.96
CA ARG A 10 1.96 0.83 -8.95
C ARG A 10 2.83 -0.31 -8.45
N LEU A 11 2.23 -1.24 -7.73
CA LEU A 11 2.87 -2.38 -7.10
C LEU A 11 2.20 -3.64 -7.65
N TRP A 12 2.98 -4.65 -8.06
CA TRP A 12 2.43 -5.92 -8.53
C TRP A 12 2.29 -6.87 -7.36
N THR A 13 1.12 -7.50 -7.22
CA THR A 13 0.86 -8.52 -6.20
C THR A 13 0.36 -9.81 -6.87
N ASN A 14 0.73 -10.94 -6.29
CA ASN A 14 0.22 -12.30 -6.55
C ASN A 14 -0.76 -12.75 -5.44
N GLY A 15 -1.19 -11.82 -4.58
CA GLY A 15 -2.07 -12.04 -3.42
C GLY A 15 -1.38 -11.65 -2.12
N GLU A 16 -0.05 -11.52 -2.13
CA GLU A 16 0.74 -11.13 -0.97
C GLU A 16 0.46 -9.68 -0.51
N PRO A 17 0.48 -9.45 0.81
CA PRO A 17 0.35 -8.12 1.37
C PRO A 17 1.63 -7.31 1.19
N PHE A 18 1.50 -5.98 1.27
CA PHE A 18 2.61 -5.04 1.26
C PHE A 18 2.77 -4.42 2.65
N LEU A 19 4.00 -4.08 3.00
CA LEU A 19 4.30 -3.29 4.19
C LEU A 19 4.48 -1.83 3.82
N ALA A 20 3.84 -0.95 4.58
CA ALA A 20 4.18 0.46 4.64
C ALA A 20 4.93 0.73 5.97
N ILE A 21 6.16 1.22 5.88
CA ILE A 21 7.06 1.46 7.02
C ILE A 21 7.90 2.72 6.81
N ASP A 22 8.34 3.36 7.88
CA ASP A 22 9.42 4.35 7.81
C ASP A 22 10.65 3.77 7.07
N GLY A 23 11.16 4.51 6.08
CA GLY A 23 12.29 4.09 5.25
C GLY A 23 13.56 3.75 6.02
N ALA A 24 13.79 4.37 7.19
CA ALA A 24 14.93 4.08 8.06
C ALA A 24 14.78 2.74 8.81
N HIS A 25 13.55 2.27 9.01
CA HIS A 25 13.26 1.01 9.71
C HIS A 25 13.13 -0.19 8.78
N ARG A 26 13.03 0.00 7.47
CA ARG A 26 12.84 -1.10 6.50
C ARG A 26 13.88 -2.22 6.63
N GLY A 27 15.13 -1.87 6.94
CA GLY A 27 16.22 -2.85 7.03
C GLY A 27 16.11 -3.83 8.20
N ALA A 28 15.14 -3.64 9.09
CA ALA A 28 14.82 -4.57 10.16
C ALA A 28 13.74 -5.60 9.79
N TRP A 29 13.22 -5.58 8.56
CA TRP A 29 12.34 -6.60 8.00
C TRP A 29 13.17 -7.65 7.25
N ASP A 30 13.12 -8.89 7.70
CA ASP A 30 13.95 -9.99 7.19
C ASP A 30 13.09 -11.23 6.92
N THR A 31 13.16 -11.75 5.70
CA THR A 31 12.37 -12.92 5.25
C THR A 31 13.20 -14.19 5.15
N ASP A 32 14.46 -14.18 5.61
CA ASP A 32 15.33 -15.36 5.53
C ASP A 32 14.97 -16.45 6.55
N GLU A 33 15.10 -17.70 6.11
CA GLU A 33 14.65 -18.91 6.83
C GLU A 33 15.53 -19.25 8.06
N ASP A 34 16.72 -18.64 8.18
CA ASP A 34 17.75 -19.03 9.16
C ASP A 34 17.55 -18.45 10.59
N GLY A 35 16.47 -17.70 10.89
CA GLY A 35 16.30 -17.11 12.22
C GLY A 35 14.90 -16.71 12.69
N ALA A 36 14.02 -16.26 11.81
CA ALA A 36 12.58 -16.08 12.00
C ALA A 36 12.05 -15.39 10.74
N ASP A 37 11.30 -16.11 9.91
CA ASP A 37 10.68 -15.53 8.74
C ASP A 37 9.64 -14.48 9.20
N ASP A 38 9.95 -13.20 9.05
CA ASP A 38 9.04 -12.13 9.44
C ASP A 38 7.72 -12.20 8.65
N PHE A 39 7.73 -12.79 7.45
CA PHE A 39 6.53 -12.97 6.64
C PHE A 39 5.52 -13.90 7.31
N GLU A 40 5.98 -14.98 7.96
CA GLU A 40 5.11 -15.91 8.71
C GLU A 40 4.36 -15.19 9.83
N ARG A 41 4.94 -14.15 10.42
CA ARG A 41 4.27 -13.34 11.46
C ARG A 41 3.00 -12.69 10.92
N ILE A 42 2.96 -12.35 9.63
CA ILE A 42 1.77 -11.76 9.00
C ILE A 42 0.64 -12.79 8.89
N LEU A 43 0.97 -14.06 8.68
CA LEU A 43 -0.01 -15.14 8.60
C LEU A 43 -0.72 -15.35 9.95
N ASP A 44 -0.03 -15.07 11.05
CA ASP A 44 -0.54 -15.21 12.42
C ASP A 44 -1.28 -13.95 12.96
N MET A 45 -1.29 -12.84 12.23
CA MET A 45 -1.84 -11.56 12.73
C MET A 45 -3.37 -11.53 12.88
N GLY A 46 -4.10 -12.42 12.23
CA GLY A 46 -5.57 -12.44 12.26
C GLY A 46 -6.18 -11.12 11.75
N GLU A 47 -6.83 -10.37 12.64
CA GLU A 47 -7.45 -9.07 12.29
C GLU A 47 -6.50 -7.87 12.45
N GLU A 48 -5.31 -8.05 13.02
CA GLU A 48 -4.35 -6.97 13.20
C GLU A 48 -3.88 -6.41 11.85
N THR A 49 -3.51 -5.12 11.84
CA THR A 49 -3.17 -4.39 10.60
C THR A 49 -1.81 -3.75 10.64
N SER A 50 -1.08 -3.98 11.73
CA SER A 50 0.26 -3.46 11.92
C SER A 50 1.05 -4.36 12.85
N LEU A 51 2.36 -4.28 12.74
CA LEU A 51 3.28 -5.06 13.54
C LEU A 51 4.55 -4.27 13.81
N THR A 52 5.26 -4.66 14.86
CA THR A 52 6.58 -4.11 15.19
C THR A 52 7.62 -4.67 14.23
N VAL A 53 8.49 -3.80 13.71
CA VAL A 53 9.61 -4.14 12.82
C VAL A 53 10.85 -3.42 13.35
N GLY A 54 11.80 -4.17 13.90
CA GLY A 54 12.86 -3.60 14.74
C GLY A 54 12.28 -2.78 15.90
N ASP A 55 12.73 -1.54 16.04
CA ASP A 55 12.17 -0.58 17.01
C ASP A 55 11.02 0.27 16.43
N GLY A 56 10.65 0.04 15.17
CA GLY A 56 9.62 0.77 14.44
C GLY A 56 8.29 0.01 14.33
N ARG A 57 7.38 0.56 13.53
CA ARG A 57 6.08 -0.06 13.21
C ARG A 57 5.86 -0.06 11.70
N ALA A 58 5.39 -1.17 11.17
CA ALA A 58 4.88 -1.29 9.81
C ALA A 58 3.36 -1.49 9.85
N VAL A 59 2.67 -1.03 8.82
CA VAL A 59 1.24 -1.33 8.60
C VAL A 59 1.06 -2.13 7.32
N LEU A 60 0.10 -3.05 7.31
CA LEU A 60 -0.26 -3.83 6.14
C LEU A 60 -1.11 -2.99 5.20
N VAL A 61 -0.69 -2.90 3.94
CA VAL A 61 -1.41 -2.26 2.84
C VAL A 61 -1.47 -3.21 1.65
N GLY A 62 -2.50 -3.12 0.83
CA GLY A 62 -2.65 -4.04 -0.30
C GLY A 62 -2.99 -5.48 0.12
N GLY A 63 -3.31 -6.32 -0.86
CA GLY A 63 -3.52 -7.76 -0.66
C GLY A 63 -4.75 -8.09 0.19
N ASP A 64 -5.96 -7.65 -0.20
CA ASP A 64 -7.17 -8.08 0.52
C ASP A 64 -7.57 -9.55 0.29
N GLY A 65 -6.81 -10.26 -0.56
CA GLY A 65 -7.01 -11.67 -0.91
C GLY A 65 -8.27 -11.95 -1.75
N VAL A 66 -8.99 -10.93 -2.21
CA VAL A 66 -10.27 -11.11 -2.91
C VAL A 66 -10.36 -10.27 -4.18
N VAL A 67 -10.01 -8.98 -4.13
CA VAL A 67 -10.03 -8.09 -5.28
C VAL A 67 -8.77 -8.30 -6.11
N ARG A 68 -8.86 -9.25 -7.05
CA ARG A 68 -7.82 -9.51 -8.06
C ARG A 68 -6.46 -9.66 -7.38
N ASP A 69 -6.36 -10.73 -6.61
CA ASP A 69 -5.15 -11.17 -5.90
C ASP A 69 -3.92 -11.22 -6.82
N ASP A 70 -4.04 -11.63 -8.08
CA ASP A 70 -2.97 -11.50 -9.08
C ASP A 70 -3.15 -10.24 -9.96
N SER A 71 -2.69 -9.09 -9.46
CA SER A 71 -2.90 -7.80 -10.16
C SER A 71 -2.05 -6.63 -9.68
N TRP A 72 -2.36 -5.45 -10.24
CA TRP A 72 -1.78 -4.19 -9.82
C TRP A 72 -2.53 -3.55 -8.66
N ILE A 73 -1.75 -3.08 -7.69
CA ILE A 73 -2.13 -2.14 -6.65
C ILE A 73 -1.67 -0.75 -7.07
N GLU A 74 -2.59 0.19 -7.14
CA GLU A 74 -2.30 1.55 -7.60
C GLU A 74 -2.15 2.49 -6.40
N VAL A 75 -1.10 3.34 -6.43
CA VAL A 75 -0.78 4.26 -5.34
C VAL A 75 -1.02 5.69 -5.80
N PHE A 76 -1.74 6.46 -4.98
CA PHE A 76 -2.10 7.84 -5.24
C PHE A 76 -1.72 8.72 -4.05
N VAL A 77 -1.49 10.01 -4.33
CA VAL A 77 -1.37 11.05 -3.31
C VAL A 77 -2.44 12.12 -3.54
N SER A 78 -3.08 12.60 -2.48
CA SER A 78 -3.97 13.73 -2.53
C SER A 78 -3.16 15.03 -2.64
N GLY A 79 -3.54 15.95 -3.53
CA GLY A 79 -2.76 17.15 -3.84
C GLY A 79 -2.27 17.94 -2.62
N ASP A 80 -3.19 18.49 -1.82
CA ASP A 80 -2.85 19.42 -0.74
C ASP A 80 -2.87 18.77 0.66
N GLU A 81 -3.55 17.63 0.81
CA GLU A 81 -3.76 16.98 2.11
C GLU A 81 -2.67 15.96 2.45
N GLY A 82 -1.78 15.60 1.52
CA GLY A 82 -0.70 14.62 1.75
C GLY A 82 -1.16 13.20 2.06
N ILE A 83 -2.45 12.89 1.89
CA ILE A 83 -3.03 11.55 2.06
C ILE A 83 -2.53 10.63 0.96
N LEU A 84 -2.08 9.44 1.34
CA LEU A 84 -1.75 8.38 0.39
C LEU A 84 -2.91 7.40 0.31
N ALA A 85 -3.26 6.97 -0.90
CA ALA A 85 -4.22 5.91 -1.13
C ALA A 85 -3.54 4.76 -1.86
N VAL A 86 -3.64 3.56 -1.29
CA VAL A 86 -3.24 2.29 -1.91
C VAL A 86 -4.52 1.57 -2.30
N VAL A 87 -4.71 1.26 -3.59
CA VAL A 87 -6.00 0.82 -4.14
C VAL A 87 -5.83 -0.43 -5.00
N GLN A 88 -6.57 -1.47 -4.66
CA GLN A 88 -6.87 -2.58 -5.57
C GLN A 88 -8.27 -2.40 -6.13
N ALA A 89 -8.44 -2.57 -7.43
CA ALA A 89 -9.74 -2.38 -8.08
C ALA A 89 -9.99 -3.41 -9.19
N GLY A 90 -11.25 -3.84 -9.30
CA GLY A 90 -11.75 -4.71 -10.35
C GLY A 90 -12.99 -4.10 -10.99
N GLY A 91 -13.09 -4.28 -12.31
CA GLY A 91 -14.25 -3.89 -13.10
C GLY A 91 -13.93 -3.76 -14.59
N PRO A 92 -14.96 -3.66 -15.45
CA PRO A 92 -14.81 -3.62 -16.91
C PRO A 92 -14.08 -2.36 -17.40
N ASP A 93 -14.31 -1.22 -16.74
CA ASP A 93 -13.52 -0.01 -16.90
C ASP A 93 -12.64 0.20 -15.67
N TYR A 94 -11.36 -0.14 -15.80
CA TYR A 94 -10.40 -0.10 -14.70
C TYR A 94 -10.19 1.32 -14.16
N ARG A 95 -10.14 2.32 -15.05
CA ARG A 95 -9.94 3.71 -14.63
C ARG A 95 -11.19 4.22 -13.89
N ALA A 96 -12.38 3.86 -14.35
CA ALA A 96 -13.61 4.19 -13.65
C ALA A 96 -13.70 3.50 -12.29
N ALA A 97 -13.27 2.24 -12.18
CA ALA A 97 -13.23 1.51 -10.92
C ALA A 97 -12.29 2.18 -9.90
N LEU A 98 -11.07 2.56 -10.30
CA LEU A 98 -10.13 3.32 -9.46
C LEU A 98 -10.74 4.67 -9.02
N ALA A 99 -11.36 5.41 -9.95
CA ALA A 99 -12.00 6.68 -9.63
C ALA A 99 -13.21 6.51 -8.69
N ALA A 100 -13.91 5.38 -8.75
CA ALA A 100 -14.99 5.05 -7.82
C ALA A 100 -14.43 4.74 -6.42
N ALA A 101 -13.39 3.92 -6.32
CA ALA A 101 -12.70 3.60 -5.07
C ALA A 101 -12.18 4.85 -4.35
N LEU A 102 -11.58 5.79 -5.08
CA LEU A 102 -11.06 7.05 -4.53
C LEU A 102 -12.15 8.05 -4.09
N ARG A 103 -13.36 7.96 -4.68
CA ARG A 103 -14.51 8.79 -4.31
C ARG A 103 -15.39 8.17 -3.23
N TYR A 104 -15.23 6.87 -2.98
CA TYR A 104 -16.04 6.16 -2.00
C TYR A 104 -15.86 6.80 -0.61
N PRO A 105 -16.94 7.01 0.17
CA PRO A 105 -16.84 7.59 1.50
C PRO A 105 -15.84 6.84 2.39
N ASP A 106 -15.09 7.56 3.23
CA ASP A 106 -14.11 6.99 4.15
C ASP A 106 -14.58 7.00 5.63
N GLY A 107 -15.83 7.40 5.87
CA GLY A 107 -16.40 7.55 7.22
C GLY A 107 -16.63 6.24 7.97
N ASP A 108 -16.91 5.15 7.24
CA ASP A 108 -17.09 3.82 7.82
C ASP A 108 -15.87 2.92 7.60
N ASP A 109 -14.72 3.49 7.19
CA ASP A 109 -13.50 2.70 6.99
C ASP A 109 -12.99 2.25 8.36
N ARG A 110 -12.49 1.02 8.46
CA ARG A 110 -11.90 0.52 9.70
C ARG A 110 -10.66 1.35 10.02
N GLU A 111 -10.60 1.92 11.22
CA GLU A 111 -9.39 2.58 11.69
C GLU A 111 -8.30 1.53 11.98
N GLY A 112 -7.11 1.78 11.45
CA GLY A 112 -5.90 1.02 11.76
C GLY A 112 -4.95 1.83 12.65
N ASP A 113 -3.76 1.27 12.84
CA ASP A 113 -2.74 1.87 13.69
C ASP A 113 -2.12 3.14 13.09
N ILE A 114 -1.40 3.87 13.95
CA ILE A 114 -0.54 4.98 13.54
C ILE A 114 0.75 4.39 12.98
N LEU A 115 1.14 4.86 11.81
CA LEU A 115 2.44 4.63 11.20
C LEU A 115 3.33 5.86 11.40
N PRO A 116 4.34 5.81 12.29
CA PRO A 116 5.38 6.84 12.38
C PRO A 116 6.26 6.84 11.12
N VAL A 117 6.67 8.02 10.67
CA VAL A 117 7.56 8.25 9.52
C VAL A 117 8.51 9.42 9.83
N ASP A 118 9.29 9.25 10.89
CA ASP A 118 10.19 10.27 11.45
C ASP A 118 11.38 10.57 10.53
N SER A 119 11.80 9.62 9.70
CA SER A 119 12.86 9.84 8.70
C SER A 119 12.45 10.80 7.58
N GLY A 120 11.14 11.00 7.37
CA GLY A 120 10.61 11.76 6.25
C GLY A 120 10.48 10.96 4.95
N GLU A 121 10.71 9.65 4.98
CA GLU A 121 10.52 8.74 3.85
C GLU A 121 9.65 7.55 4.25
N LEU A 122 8.63 7.26 3.45
CA LEU A 122 7.77 6.09 3.60
C LEU A 122 8.14 5.04 2.55
N ALA A 123 8.56 3.86 2.98
CA ALA A 123 8.76 2.71 2.11
C ALA A 123 7.46 1.88 2.01
N ILE A 124 7.09 1.48 0.79
CA ILE A 124 6.04 0.50 0.51
C ILE A 124 6.62 -0.63 -0.33
N PHE A 125 6.64 -1.87 0.16
CA PHE A 125 7.23 -3.02 -0.54
C PHE A 125 6.53 -4.32 -0.20
N SER A 126 6.73 -5.37 -1.02
CA SER A 126 6.11 -6.68 -0.78
C SER A 126 6.61 -7.22 0.55
N ALA A 127 5.71 -7.73 1.38
CA ALA A 127 6.10 -8.33 2.65
C ALA A 127 6.91 -9.62 2.46
N ALA A 128 6.80 -10.28 1.30
CA ALA A 128 7.57 -11.48 0.96
C ALA A 128 8.98 -11.16 0.44
N SER A 129 9.49 -9.96 0.65
CA SER A 129 10.84 -9.55 0.30
C SER A 129 11.52 -8.92 1.50
N ASP A 130 12.84 -9.09 1.62
CA ASP A 130 13.62 -8.36 2.62
C ASP A 130 13.45 -6.86 2.44
N GLY A 131 13.45 -6.12 3.56
CA GLY A 131 13.34 -4.66 3.45
C GLY A 131 14.63 -4.00 2.94
N ALA A 132 15.80 -4.56 3.26
CA ALA A 132 17.10 -4.12 2.74
C ALA A 132 18.18 -5.23 2.64
N GLY A 133 17.79 -6.50 2.82
CA GLY A 133 18.66 -7.68 2.78
C GLY A 133 19.01 -8.18 1.38
N GLU A 134 19.46 -9.43 1.30
CA GLU A 134 19.89 -10.08 0.05
C GLU A 134 18.74 -10.20 -0.95
N TYR A 135 17.53 -10.47 -0.47
CA TYR A 135 16.33 -10.65 -1.28
C TYR A 135 15.50 -9.37 -1.41
N ALA A 136 16.08 -8.21 -1.10
CA ALA A 136 15.36 -6.96 -1.18
C ALA A 136 15.04 -6.55 -2.63
N THR A 137 13.80 -6.14 -2.85
CA THR A 137 13.41 -5.51 -4.12
C THR A 137 13.83 -4.03 -4.13
N PRO A 138 14.21 -3.47 -5.29
CA PRO A 138 14.52 -2.06 -5.38
C PRO A 138 13.27 -1.22 -5.10
N LEU A 139 13.45 -0.11 -4.37
CA LEU A 139 12.40 0.90 -4.20
C LEU A 139 12.59 2.02 -5.22
N LEU A 140 11.53 2.38 -5.91
CA LEU A 140 11.53 3.51 -6.85
C LEU A 140 10.93 4.77 -6.21
N PRO A 141 11.42 5.97 -6.56
CA PRO A 141 10.75 7.19 -6.16
C PRO A 141 9.38 7.31 -6.87
N PRO A 142 8.42 8.04 -6.30
CA PRO A 142 7.17 8.42 -6.94
C PRO A 142 7.37 8.96 -8.36
N ARG A 143 6.56 8.47 -9.29
CA ARG A 143 6.52 8.95 -10.68
C ARG A 143 5.09 9.41 -10.99
N PRO A 144 4.77 10.69 -10.73
CA PRO A 144 3.47 11.26 -11.06
C PRO A 144 3.11 11.01 -12.53
N GLY A 145 1.92 10.49 -12.76
CA GLY A 145 1.51 10.09 -14.10
C GLY A 145 0.00 9.98 -14.29
N PRO A 146 -0.44 9.69 -15.52
CA PRO A 146 -1.84 9.43 -15.79
C PRO A 146 -2.28 8.13 -15.12
N VAL A 147 -3.51 8.13 -14.57
CA VAL A 147 -4.13 6.91 -14.03
C VAL A 147 -4.17 5.83 -15.13
N PRO A 148 -3.68 4.60 -14.87
CA PRO A 148 -3.69 3.54 -15.86
C PRO A 148 -5.09 3.26 -16.41
N ALA A 149 -5.20 3.06 -17.73
CA ALA A 149 -6.48 2.74 -18.37
C ALA A 149 -6.84 1.24 -18.27
N LYS A 150 -5.85 0.40 -18.00
CA LYS A 150 -5.97 -1.06 -17.94
C LYS A 150 -5.02 -1.57 -16.84
N HIS A 151 -5.35 -2.71 -16.26
CA HIS A 151 -4.42 -3.40 -15.36
C HIS A 151 -3.19 -3.89 -16.15
N GLY A 152 -3.40 -4.76 -17.16
CA GLY A 152 -2.33 -5.41 -17.94
C GLY A 152 -1.44 -6.33 -17.10
N TRP A 153 -0.74 -7.26 -17.73
CA TRP A 153 0.37 -7.98 -17.10
C TRP A 153 1.58 -7.03 -16.92
N PRO A 154 2.45 -7.26 -15.93
CA PRO A 154 3.69 -6.54 -15.83
C PRO A 154 4.61 -6.88 -17.00
N LEU A 155 5.41 -5.90 -17.41
CA LEU A 155 6.34 -6.02 -18.52
C LEU A 155 7.75 -6.46 -18.07
N SER A 156 7.97 -6.57 -16.77
CA SER A 156 9.24 -6.92 -16.14
C SER A 156 8.98 -7.90 -15.02
N ASP A 157 9.91 -8.84 -14.83
CA ASP A 157 9.88 -9.81 -13.73
C ASP A 157 10.30 -9.19 -12.38
N ILE A 158 10.84 -7.96 -12.39
CA ILE A 158 11.15 -7.21 -11.17
C ILE A 158 9.96 -6.29 -10.84
N HIS A 159 9.40 -6.47 -9.65
CA HIS A 159 8.27 -5.70 -9.15
C HIS A 159 8.74 -4.79 -8.00
N PRO A 160 9.21 -3.56 -8.31
CA PRO A 160 9.76 -2.68 -7.31
C PRO A 160 8.70 -2.17 -6.33
N GLY A 161 9.12 -1.90 -5.10
CA GLY A 161 8.37 -1.09 -4.16
C GLY A 161 8.48 0.42 -4.46
N LEU A 162 7.93 1.23 -3.55
CA LEU A 162 8.00 2.70 -3.60
C LEU A 162 8.72 3.26 -2.37
N LEU A 163 9.53 4.29 -2.56
CA LEU A 163 10.10 5.12 -1.48
C LEU A 163 9.59 6.55 -1.65
N ILE A 164 8.63 6.94 -0.81
CA ILE A 164 7.83 8.15 -0.95
C ILE A 164 8.34 9.21 0.05
N PRO A 165 8.85 10.37 -0.42
CA PRO A 165 9.14 11.49 0.47
C PRO A 165 7.85 12.04 1.09
N THR A 166 7.79 12.15 2.41
CA THR A 166 6.58 12.59 3.15
C THR A 166 6.60 14.09 3.48
N GLY A 167 7.71 14.77 3.20
CA GLY A 167 7.87 16.20 3.47
C GLY A 167 7.80 16.50 4.96
N ALA A 168 6.77 17.26 5.37
CA ALA A 168 6.54 17.63 6.77
C ALA A 168 5.73 16.58 7.55
N VAL A 169 5.11 15.61 6.87
CA VAL A 169 4.31 14.57 7.55
C VAL A 169 5.25 13.61 8.28
N ARG A 170 4.97 13.41 9.57
CA ARG A 170 5.75 12.54 10.46
C ARG A 170 4.97 11.32 10.94
N ALA A 171 3.67 11.27 10.72
CA ALA A 171 2.85 10.12 11.04
C ALA A 171 1.61 10.05 10.16
N TYR A 172 1.13 8.84 9.94
CA TYR A 172 -0.12 8.58 9.25
C TYR A 172 -1.04 7.74 10.13
N ARG A 173 -2.34 8.07 10.15
CA ARG A 173 -3.39 7.16 10.60
C ARG A 173 -3.85 6.33 9.43
N THR A 174 -3.85 5.01 9.61
CA THR A 174 -4.35 4.08 8.59
C THR A 174 -5.88 3.99 8.64
N ARG A 175 -6.54 4.00 7.48
CA ARG A 175 -7.96 3.65 7.33
C ARG A 175 -8.11 2.59 6.25
N ILE A 176 -8.92 1.57 6.52
CA ILE A 176 -8.93 0.34 5.74
C ILE A 176 -10.35 0.03 5.31
N ARG A 177 -10.52 -0.12 4.00
CA ARG A 177 -11.71 -0.66 3.36
C ARG A 177 -11.30 -1.90 2.57
N LEU A 178 -11.63 -3.07 3.09
CA LEU A 178 -11.46 -4.33 2.35
C LEU A 178 -12.60 -4.49 1.33
N PHE A 179 -12.58 -5.59 0.56
CA PHE A 179 -13.56 -5.93 -0.47
C PHE A 179 -14.90 -5.20 -0.37
N THR A 180 -15.10 -4.25 -1.28
CA THR A 180 -16.32 -3.44 -1.37
C THR A 180 -16.81 -3.45 -2.80
N ARG A 181 -18.08 -3.79 -2.98
CA ARG A 181 -18.74 -3.80 -4.29
C ARG A 181 -19.52 -2.51 -4.52
N ILE A 182 -19.38 -1.94 -5.71
CA ILE A 182 -20.13 -0.77 -6.19
C ILE A 182 -20.94 -1.23 -7.41
N GLY A 183 -22.26 -1.32 -7.27
CA GLY A 183 -23.11 -1.90 -8.31
C GLY A 183 -22.81 -3.38 -8.52
N ASP A 184 -22.90 -3.86 -9.77
CA ASP A 184 -22.77 -5.29 -10.06
C ASP A 184 -21.34 -5.69 -10.46
N ASP A 185 -20.63 -4.82 -11.18
CA ASP A 185 -19.39 -5.19 -11.87
C ASP A 185 -18.12 -4.53 -11.30
N VAL A 186 -18.23 -3.62 -10.35
CA VAL A 186 -17.08 -2.90 -9.78
C VAL A 186 -16.85 -3.35 -8.35
N CYS A 187 -15.61 -3.70 -8.02
CA CYS A 187 -15.17 -3.94 -6.65
C CYS A 187 -13.81 -3.28 -6.39
N PHE A 188 -13.53 -2.99 -5.12
CA PHE A 188 -12.24 -2.45 -4.71
C PHE A 188 -11.89 -2.81 -3.27
N ALA A 189 -10.61 -2.71 -2.96
CA ALA A 189 -10.07 -2.55 -1.61
C ALA A 189 -9.17 -1.31 -1.59
N ARG A 190 -9.15 -0.62 -0.45
CA ARG A 190 -8.47 0.67 -0.28
C ARG A 190 -7.89 0.80 1.12
N TRP A 191 -6.64 1.22 1.16
CA TRP A 191 -5.96 1.69 2.36
C TRP A 191 -5.66 3.16 2.19
N LEU A 192 -6.05 3.98 3.16
CA LEU A 192 -5.70 5.40 3.23
C LEU A 192 -4.71 5.61 4.36
N LEU A 193 -3.59 6.26 4.05
CA LEU A 193 -2.65 6.79 5.03
C LEU A 193 -2.94 8.29 5.14
N VAL A 194 -3.65 8.68 6.21
CA VAL A 194 -4.09 10.06 6.45
C VAL A 194 -3.09 10.74 7.39
N PRO A 195 -2.47 11.88 7.01
CA PRO A 195 -1.52 12.55 7.89
C PRO A 195 -2.09 12.83 9.28
N ARG A 196 -1.22 12.70 10.27
CA ARG A 196 -1.47 13.08 11.66
C ARG A 196 -0.50 14.21 12.00
N ASP A 197 -1.07 15.24 12.61
CA ASP A 197 -0.32 16.31 13.26
C ASP A 197 0.42 15.77 14.50
#